data_AF-A0AAV6ADH3-F1
#
_entry.id   AF-A0AAV6ADH3-F1
#
_cell.length_a   1.000
_cell.length_b   1.000
_cell.length_c   1.000
_cell.angle_alpha   90.00
_cell.angle_beta   90.00
_cell.angle_gamma   90.00
#
_symmetry.space_group_name_H-M   'P 1'
#
loop_
_entity.id
_entity.type
_entity.pdbx_description
1 polymer ?
#
loop_
_entity_poly.entity_id
_entity_poly.type
_entity_poly.pdbx_seq_one_letter_code
_entity_poly.pdbx_strand_id
1 'polypeptide(L)'
;MCKARLVAGVLTLVFVMAPWVSASPALAASAAEINKDASAALAKLYEKVPEARTLGAQAKGILVFPNIVKAGFLFGGQYGEGVLFKRGKHAGYFNTIAASYGLQAGVQSFGYALFFMTDSALAYLDKSEGFEIGVGPSIVV
;
A
#
# COMPACT_ATOMS: atom_id res chain seq x y z
N MET A 1 75.85 -19.77 -15.91
CA MET A 1 75.79 -19.09 -17.22
C MET A 1 74.34 -19.05 -17.71
N CYS A 2 73.88 -17.86 -18.16
CA CYS A 2 72.74 -17.55 -19.06
C CYS A 2 71.34 -18.15 -18.74
N LYS A 3 70.39 -17.34 -18.25
CA LYS A 3 69.42 -16.49 -18.99
C LYS A 3 68.30 -17.26 -19.75
N ALA A 4 67.09 -17.13 -19.16
CA ALA A 4 65.79 -16.80 -19.76
C ALA A 4 65.30 -17.55 -21.01
N ARG A 5 64.09 -18.12 -20.90
CA ARG A 5 63.04 -17.89 -21.90
C ARG A 5 61.64 -18.09 -21.32
N LEU A 6 60.91 -16.98 -21.37
CA LEU A 6 59.53 -16.76 -20.98
C LEU A 6 58.62 -17.40 -22.03
N VAL A 7 57.72 -18.29 -21.62
CA VAL A 7 56.57 -18.70 -22.42
C VAL A 7 55.34 -18.55 -21.55
N ALA A 8 54.50 -17.61 -21.94
CA ALA A 8 53.26 -17.23 -21.31
C ALA A 8 52.29 -18.42 -21.28
N GLY A 9 52.07 -18.98 -20.09
CA GLY A 9 50.97 -19.90 -19.82
C GLY A 9 49.77 -19.10 -19.34
N VAL A 10 48.75 -18.98 -20.20
CA VAL A 10 47.45 -18.38 -19.90
C VAL A 10 46.80 -19.18 -18.77
N LEU A 11 46.92 -18.65 -17.54
CA LEU A 11 46.21 -19.15 -16.37
C LEU A 11 44.82 -18.49 -16.37
N THR A 12 43.84 -19.11 -17.02
CA THR A 12 42.44 -18.71 -16.91
C THR A 12 41.94 -18.99 -15.49
N LEU A 13 42.09 -17.98 -14.65
CA LEU A 13 41.51 -17.89 -13.31
C LEU A 13 39.98 -17.90 -13.46
N VAL A 14 39.33 -19.03 -13.16
CA VAL A 14 37.87 -19.07 -12.99
C VAL A 14 37.54 -18.33 -11.70
N PHE A 15 37.33 -17.01 -11.83
CA PHE A 15 36.73 -16.21 -10.79
C PHE A 15 35.23 -16.55 -10.78
N VAL A 16 34.80 -17.44 -9.88
CA VAL A 16 33.39 -17.71 -9.63
C VAL A 16 32.80 -16.45 -9.00
N MET A 17 32.33 -15.55 -9.87
CA MET A 17 31.56 -14.38 -9.49
C MET A 17 30.16 -14.86 -9.10
N ALA A 18 30.01 -15.32 -7.85
CA ALA A 18 28.69 -15.52 -7.28
C ALA A 18 27.96 -14.16 -7.30
N PRO A 19 26.78 -14.03 -7.91
CA PRO A 19 26.02 -12.80 -7.78
C PRO A 19 25.61 -12.68 -6.32
N TRP A 20 26.18 -11.69 -5.61
CA TRP A 20 25.55 -11.17 -4.42
C TRP A 20 24.20 -10.58 -4.87
N VAL A 21 23.16 -11.40 -4.75
CA VAL A 21 21.78 -10.96 -4.83
C VAL A 21 21.53 -10.14 -3.56
N SER A 22 21.90 -8.87 -3.60
CA SER A 22 21.49 -7.88 -2.60
C SER A 22 19.96 -7.81 -2.66
N ALA A 23 19.29 -8.30 -1.62
CA ALA A 23 17.86 -8.16 -1.46
C ALA A 23 17.50 -6.67 -1.51
N SER A 24 16.78 -6.26 -2.56
CA SER A 24 16.40 -4.86 -2.78
C SER A 24 15.54 -4.33 -1.61
N PRO A 25 15.97 -3.29 -0.88
CA PRO A 25 15.19 -2.70 0.22
C PRO A 25 14.00 -1.86 -0.26
N ALA A 26 13.79 -1.72 -1.57
CA ALA A 26 12.81 -0.84 -2.18
C ALA A 26 11.37 -1.13 -1.71
N LEU A 27 11.01 -2.41 -1.50
CA LEU A 27 9.66 -2.78 -1.06
C LEU A 27 9.41 -2.42 0.42
N ALA A 28 10.43 -2.55 1.27
CA ALA A 28 10.33 -2.26 2.69
C ALA A 28 10.26 -0.75 2.99
N ALA A 29 10.95 0.06 2.18
CA ALA A 29 10.89 1.52 2.28
C ALA A 29 9.47 2.04 2.03
N SER A 30 8.84 1.62 0.91
CA SER A 30 7.46 2.00 0.58
C SER A 30 6.45 1.58 1.64
N ALA A 31 6.55 0.34 2.14
CA ALA A 31 5.68 -0.17 3.20
C ALA A 31 5.79 0.64 4.51
N ALA A 32 7.00 1.10 4.86
CA ALA A 32 7.23 1.95 6.02
C ALA A 32 6.67 3.37 5.84
N GLU A 33 6.79 3.92 4.63
CA GLU A 33 6.22 5.24 4.27
C GLU A 33 4.69 5.22 4.36
N ILE A 34 4.04 4.21 3.78
CA ILE A 34 2.57 4.06 3.84
C ILE A 34 2.11 3.90 5.29
N ASN A 35 2.82 3.12 6.12
CA ASN A 35 2.52 2.99 7.56
C ASN A 35 2.61 4.32 8.30
N LYS A 36 3.67 5.10 8.02
CA LYS A 36 3.88 6.42 8.62
C LYS A 36 2.73 7.36 8.25
N ASP A 37 2.37 7.40 6.97
CA ASP A 37 1.34 8.29 6.47
C ASP A 37 -0.05 7.88 6.95
N ALA A 38 -0.36 6.58 6.98
CA ALA A 38 -1.61 6.06 7.52
C ALA A 38 -1.74 6.36 9.03
N SER A 39 -0.68 6.17 9.80
CA SER A 39 -0.67 6.50 11.24
C SER A 39 -0.85 8.01 11.46
N ALA A 40 -0.18 8.84 10.67
CA ALA A 40 -0.31 10.29 10.74
C ALA A 40 -1.72 10.76 10.33
N ALA A 41 -2.33 10.17 9.29
CA ALA A 41 -3.69 10.47 8.87
C ALA A 41 -4.71 10.09 9.96
N LEU A 42 -4.54 8.93 10.60
CA LEU A 42 -5.41 8.51 11.69
C LEU A 42 -5.28 9.40 12.92
N ALA A 43 -4.05 9.79 13.28
CA ALA A 43 -3.80 10.73 14.38
C ALA A 43 -4.49 12.07 14.11
N LYS A 44 -4.31 12.65 12.91
CA LYS A 44 -4.97 13.89 12.49
C LYS A 44 -6.50 13.76 12.53
N LEU A 45 -7.04 12.60 12.14
CA LEU A 45 -8.48 12.35 12.21
C LEU A 45 -8.97 12.37 13.66
N TYR A 46 -8.27 11.73 14.59
CA TYR A 46 -8.61 11.75 16.01
C TYR A 46 -8.46 13.13 16.66
N GLU A 47 -7.52 13.95 16.20
CA GLU A 47 -7.37 15.32 16.67
C GLU A 47 -8.53 16.21 16.22
N LYS A 48 -9.02 16.01 14.99
CA LYS A 48 -10.11 16.81 14.42
C LYS A 48 -11.50 16.33 14.81
N VAL A 49 -11.67 15.02 14.97
CA VAL A 49 -12.96 14.36 15.19
C VAL A 49 -12.84 13.45 16.42
N PRO A 50 -13.17 13.95 17.63
CA PRO A 50 -13.04 13.17 18.86
C PRO A 50 -13.93 11.92 18.86
N GLU A 51 -15.06 11.92 18.15
CA GLU A 51 -15.91 10.74 17.98
C GLU A 51 -15.17 9.61 17.24
N ALA A 52 -14.28 9.95 16.30
CA ALA A 52 -13.50 8.95 15.58
C ALA A 52 -12.56 8.18 16.52
N ARG A 53 -12.06 8.82 17.59
CA ARG A 53 -11.27 8.14 18.64
C ARG A 53 -12.12 7.12 19.39
N THR A 54 -13.36 7.47 19.73
CA THR A 54 -14.30 6.56 20.41
C THR A 54 -14.69 5.37 19.53
N LEU A 55 -14.90 5.60 18.23
CA LEU A 55 -15.12 4.53 17.25
C LEU A 55 -13.86 3.66 17.11
N GLY A 56 -12.69 4.27 17.00
CA GLY A 56 -11.40 3.58 16.93
C GLY A 56 -11.15 2.64 18.10
N ALA A 57 -11.54 3.04 19.31
CA ALA A 57 -11.41 2.22 20.51
C ALA A 57 -12.32 0.98 20.51
N GLN A 58 -13.48 1.06 19.85
CA GLN A 58 -14.44 -0.04 19.75
C GLN A 58 -14.23 -0.90 18.49
N ALA A 59 -13.52 -0.37 17.50
CA ALA A 59 -13.24 -1.05 16.25
C ALA A 59 -12.39 -2.32 16.47
N LYS A 60 -12.77 -3.40 15.80
CA LYS A 60 -11.95 -4.61 15.67
C LYS A 60 -10.76 -4.39 14.75
N GLY A 61 -10.93 -3.52 13.75
CA GLY A 61 -9.86 -3.05 12.89
C GLY A 61 -10.20 -1.73 12.21
N ILE A 62 -9.19 -1.04 11.71
CA ILE A 62 -9.30 0.28 11.10
C ILE A 62 -8.49 0.26 9.81
N LEU A 63 -9.10 0.46 8.65
CA LEU A 63 -8.38 0.58 7.38
C LEU A 63 -8.24 2.05 7.03
N VAL A 64 -7.01 2.53 6.93
CA VAL A 64 -6.72 3.94 6.69
C VAL A 64 -6.07 4.09 5.33
N PHE A 65 -6.69 4.89 4.47
CA PHE A 65 -6.14 5.32 3.19
C PHE A 65 -5.72 6.79 3.32
N PRO A 66 -4.43 7.08 3.56
CA PRO A 66 -3.96 8.45 3.76
C PRO A 66 -4.06 9.30 2.49
N ASN A 67 -3.83 8.70 1.32
CA ASN A 67 -3.81 9.40 0.04
C ASN A 67 -4.50 8.55 -1.03
N ILE A 68 -5.67 9.00 -1.46
CA ILE A 68 -6.40 8.47 -2.60
C ILE A 68 -6.45 9.55 -3.64
N VAL A 69 -5.95 9.23 -4.83
CA VAL A 69 -5.97 10.11 -5.98
C VAL A 69 -7.13 9.70 -6.86
N LYS A 70 -8.07 10.61 -7.07
CA LYS A 70 -9.16 10.47 -8.02
C LYS A 70 -8.89 11.39 -9.21
N ALA A 71 -8.92 10.83 -10.41
CA ALA A 71 -8.73 11.57 -11.66
C ALA A 71 -9.84 11.20 -12.65
N GLY A 72 -10.49 12.19 -13.25
CA GLY A 72 -11.51 11.91 -14.25
C GLY A 72 -12.18 13.11 -14.90
N PHE A 73 -12.80 12.87 -16.05
CA PHE A 73 -13.75 13.76 -16.73
C PHE A 73 -14.89 12.89 -17.26
N LEU A 74 -16.11 13.05 -16.72
CA LEU A 74 -17.28 12.16 -16.93
C LEU A 74 -17.07 10.71 -16.45
N PHE A 75 -15.99 10.06 -16.87
CA PHE A 75 -15.48 8.79 -16.38
C PHE A 75 -14.15 9.06 -15.66
N GLY A 76 -14.01 8.58 -14.43
CA GLY A 76 -12.80 8.75 -13.63
C GLY A 76 -12.37 7.48 -12.94
N GLY A 77 -11.07 7.35 -12.71
CA GLY A 77 -10.50 6.33 -11.84
C GLY A 77 -10.12 6.94 -10.49
N GLN A 78 -10.16 6.14 -9.44
CA GLN A 78 -9.47 6.45 -8.21
C GLN A 78 -8.56 5.30 -7.81
N TYR A 79 -7.38 5.68 -7.31
CA TYR A 79 -6.38 4.76 -6.80
C TYR A 79 -5.86 5.28 -5.46
N GLY A 80 -5.66 4.38 -4.50
CA GLY A 80 -4.95 4.72 -3.28
C GLY A 80 -4.51 3.49 -2.52
N GLU A 81 -3.47 3.66 -1.72
CA GLU A 81 -2.90 2.62 -0.88
C GLU A 81 -3.22 2.92 0.59
N GLY A 82 -3.45 1.88 1.36
CA GLY A 82 -3.88 1.97 2.74
C GLY A 82 -3.36 0.83 3.59
N VAL A 83 -3.48 1.02 4.89
CA VAL A 83 -3.02 0.07 5.90
C VAL A 83 -4.17 -0.31 6.80
N LEU A 84 -4.34 -1.60 6.99
CA LEU A 84 -5.26 -2.14 7.97
C LEU A 84 -4.55 -2.26 9.32
N PHE A 85 -5.12 -1.60 10.31
CA PHE A 85 -4.73 -1.71 11.71
C PHE A 85 -5.68 -2.70 12.39
N LYS A 86 -5.17 -3.82 12.92
CA LYS A 86 -5.94 -4.71 13.82
C LYS A 86 -5.40 -4.53 15.23
N ARG A 87 -6.25 -4.14 16.18
CA ARG A 87 -5.87 -3.91 17.59
C ARG A 87 -4.64 -2.98 17.75
N GLY A 88 -4.56 -1.93 16.94
CA GLY A 88 -3.46 -0.94 16.98
C GLY A 88 -2.14 -1.40 16.34
N LYS A 89 -2.09 -2.56 15.69
CA LYS A 89 -0.92 -3.05 14.95
C LYS A 89 -1.21 -3.08 13.45
N HIS A 90 -0.20 -2.79 12.63
CA HIS A 90 -0.26 -3.00 11.17
C HIS A 90 -0.51 -4.49 10.90
N ALA A 91 -1.63 -4.79 10.25
CA ALA A 91 -2.10 -6.14 9.97
C ALA A 91 -2.00 -6.50 8.48
N GLY A 92 -2.01 -5.50 7.60
CA GLY A 92 -1.90 -5.73 6.15
C GLY A 92 -2.00 -4.42 5.37
N TYR A 93 -1.63 -4.50 4.10
CA TYR A 93 -1.73 -3.41 3.13
C TYR A 93 -2.86 -3.71 2.15
N PHE A 94 -3.56 -2.66 1.75
CA PHE A 94 -4.69 -2.75 0.82
C PHE A 94 -4.60 -1.61 -0.18
N ASN A 95 -4.88 -1.90 -1.44
CA ASN A 95 -5.07 -0.89 -2.47
C ASN A 95 -6.57 -0.79 -2.78
N THR A 96 -7.05 0.43 -3.04
CA THR A 96 -8.39 0.65 -3.56
C THR A 96 -8.28 1.09 -5.01
N ILE A 97 -9.01 0.41 -5.89
CA ILE A 97 -9.18 0.80 -7.28
C ILE A 97 -10.67 0.90 -7.55
N ALA A 98 -11.16 2.06 -7.97
CA ALA A 98 -12.55 2.19 -8.38
C ALA A 98 -12.70 3.05 -9.63
N ALA A 99 -13.60 2.63 -10.51
CA ALA A 99 -14.11 3.46 -11.59
C ALA A 99 -15.32 4.24 -11.05
N SER A 100 -15.26 5.57 -11.13
CA SER A 100 -16.31 6.47 -10.71
C SER A 100 -16.92 7.13 -11.94
N TYR A 101 -18.25 7.10 -12.03
CA TYR A 101 -19.01 7.88 -13.00
C TYR A 101 -19.52 9.16 -12.31
N GLY A 102 -19.00 10.34 -12.69
CA GLY A 102 -19.59 11.63 -12.29
C GLY A 102 -18.76 12.67 -11.51
N LEU A 103 -19.31 13.91 -11.59
CA LEU A 103 -19.16 15.17 -10.85
C LEU A 103 -17.76 15.65 -10.42
N GLN A 104 -16.80 15.73 -11.33
CA GLN A 104 -15.97 16.93 -11.60
C GLN A 104 -14.90 16.57 -12.62
N ALA A 105 -14.57 17.53 -13.48
CA ALA A 105 -13.33 17.51 -14.23
C ALA A 105 -12.15 17.75 -13.27
N GLY A 106 -11.23 16.81 -13.13
CA GLY A 106 -9.95 17.11 -12.48
C GLY A 106 -9.29 15.95 -11.74
N VAL A 107 -8.23 16.32 -11.01
CA VAL A 107 -7.48 15.46 -10.10
C VAL A 107 -7.72 15.97 -8.68
N GLN A 108 -8.19 15.09 -7.82
CA GLN A 108 -8.44 15.38 -6.41
C GLN A 108 -7.76 14.32 -5.55
N SER A 109 -7.15 14.76 -4.46
CA SER A 109 -6.56 13.87 -3.46
C SER A 109 -7.31 14.00 -2.15
N PHE A 110 -7.73 12.87 -1.59
CA PHE A 110 -8.41 12.81 -0.30
C PHE A 110 -8.00 11.55 0.47
N GLY A 111 -8.27 11.52 1.77
CA GLY A 111 -7.97 10.36 2.62
C GLY A 111 -9.16 10.05 3.53
N TYR A 112 -9.36 8.77 3.83
CA TYR A 112 -10.41 8.32 4.75
C TYR A 112 -9.97 7.14 5.61
N ALA A 113 -10.67 6.93 6.72
CA ALA A 113 -10.48 5.79 7.61
C ALA A 113 -11.81 5.04 7.76
N LEU A 114 -11.77 3.73 7.53
CA LEU A 114 -12.89 2.81 7.69
C LEU A 114 -12.73 2.06 9.00
N PHE A 115 -13.73 2.16 9.86
CA PHE A 115 -13.74 1.51 11.16
C PHE A 115 -14.62 0.25 11.11
N PHE A 116 -14.00 -0.92 11.28
CA PHE A 116 -14.70 -2.20 11.29
C PHE A 116 -15.10 -2.56 12.72
N MET A 117 -16.41 -2.48 13.02
CA MET A 117 -16.94 -2.76 14.36
C MET A 117 -17.17 -4.26 14.64
N THR A 118 -17.26 -5.08 13.59
CA THR A 118 -17.59 -6.50 13.70
C THR A 118 -16.53 -7.37 13.05
N ASP A 119 -16.33 -8.58 13.59
CA ASP A 119 -15.43 -9.56 13.02
C ASP A 119 -15.89 -10.02 11.62
N SER A 120 -17.20 -10.06 11.37
CA SER A 120 -17.77 -10.35 10.05
C SER A 120 -17.38 -9.33 8.99
N ALA A 121 -17.29 -8.04 9.34
CA ALA A 121 -16.88 -6.99 8.40
C ALA A 121 -15.39 -7.10 8.05
N LEU A 122 -14.54 -7.48 9.00
CA LEU A 122 -13.14 -7.81 8.73
C LEU A 122 -13.01 -9.07 7.87
N ALA A 123 -13.79 -10.11 8.17
CA ALA A 123 -13.78 -11.34 7.38
C ALA A 123 -14.26 -11.12 5.95
N TYR A 124 -15.19 -10.20 5.73
CA TYR A 124 -15.64 -9.81 4.39
C TYR A 124 -14.53 -9.10 3.61
N LEU A 125 -13.79 -8.20 4.26
CA LEU A 125 -12.62 -7.54 3.67
C LEU A 125 -11.54 -8.55 3.27
N ASP A 126 -11.21 -9.47 4.17
CA ASP A 126 -10.23 -10.55 3.93
C ASP A 126 -10.71 -11.51 2.81
N LYS A 127 -12.03 -11.77 2.70
CA LYS A 127 -12.60 -12.64 1.64
C LYS A 127 -12.75 -11.97 0.28
N SER A 128 -12.88 -10.65 0.23
CA SER A 128 -13.11 -9.89 -1.01
C SER A 128 -11.80 -9.50 -1.70
N GLU A 129 -10.70 -10.23 -1.41
CA GLU A 129 -9.35 -9.99 -1.93
C GLU A 129 -8.95 -8.51 -1.92
N GLY A 130 -9.27 -7.80 -0.83
CA GLY A 130 -8.87 -6.41 -0.67
C GLY A 130 -9.53 -5.42 -1.62
N PHE A 131 -10.87 -5.39 -1.66
CA PHE A 131 -11.66 -4.34 -2.34
C PHE A 131 -11.26 -4.09 -3.80
N GLU A 132 -11.29 -5.14 -4.61
CA GLU A 132 -11.32 -5.05 -6.08
C GLU A 132 -12.72 -5.41 -6.61
N ILE A 133 -13.76 -4.60 -6.40
CA ILE A 133 -14.98 -4.68 -7.24
C ILE A 133 -15.53 -3.28 -7.53
N GLY A 134 -14.91 -2.64 -8.52
CA GLY A 134 -15.52 -1.58 -9.31
C GLY A 134 -16.21 -2.13 -10.55
N VAL A 135 -17.28 -2.94 -10.37
CA VAL A 135 -18.34 -3.16 -11.36
C VAL A 135 -19.62 -3.62 -10.64
N GLY A 136 -20.35 -2.67 -10.07
CA GLY A 136 -21.72 -2.88 -9.60
C GLY A 136 -22.61 -1.78 -10.19
N PRO A 137 -23.59 -2.08 -11.05
CA PRO A 137 -24.53 -1.06 -11.53
C PRO A 137 -25.45 -0.68 -10.36
N SER A 138 -25.15 0.42 -9.66
CA SER A 138 -26.11 0.99 -8.72
C SER A 138 -27.09 1.86 -9.50
N ILE A 139 -28.16 1.26 -10.00
CA ILE A 139 -29.38 1.99 -10.31
C ILE A 139 -29.99 2.39 -8.97
N VAL A 140 -30.11 3.69 -8.73
CA VAL A 140 -31.02 4.22 -7.72
C VAL A 140 -32.27 4.70 -8.45
N VAL A 141 -33.42 4.15 -8.07
CA VAL A 141 -34.75 4.68 -8.39
C VAL A 141 -35.09 5.80 -7.42
#